data_AF-A0A1F6FJ45-F1
#
_entry.id   AF-A0A1F6FJ45-F1
#
_cell.length_a   1.000
_cell.length_b   1.000
_cell.length_c   1.000
_cell.angle_alpha   90.00
_cell.angle_beta   90.00
_cell.angle_gamma   90.00
#
_symmetry.space_group_name_H-M   'P 1'
#
loop_
_entity.id
_entity.type
_entity.pdbx_description
1 polymer ?
#
loop_
_entity_poly.entity_id
_entity_poly.type
_entity_poly.pdbx_seq_one_letter_code
_entity_poly.pdbx_strand_id
1 'polypeptide(L)'
;MSSLVKNILVFAALAALAYAGYYLFILNKDAGLETSSGSEGQLLTSEFLNRLNDIEQVALSRTVFDDARFRSLIDFSSAPQEVPAGRENPFQ
;
A
#
# COMPACT_ATOMS: atom_id res chain seq x y z
N MET A 1 37.32 7.99 42.76
CA MET A 1 36.87 8.71 41.54
C MET A 1 35.90 9.80 41.96
N SER A 2 36.10 11.05 41.54
CA SER A 2 35.18 12.15 41.88
C SER A 2 33.77 11.83 41.38
N SER A 3 32.75 12.05 42.22
CA SER A 3 31.34 11.75 41.91
C SER A 3 30.87 12.35 40.59
N LEU A 4 31.48 13.46 40.19
CA LEU A 4 31.24 14.14 38.92
C LEU A 4 31.63 13.27 37.71
N VAL A 5 32.78 12.61 37.76
CA VAL A 5 33.25 11.70 36.70
C VAL A 5 32.36 10.46 36.62
N LYS A 6 31.93 9.93 37.76
CA LYS A 6 31.02 8.78 37.82
C LYS A 6 29.65 9.12 37.21
N ASN A 7 29.11 10.30 37.51
CA ASN A 7 27.82 10.74 36.97
C ASN A 7 27.87 10.97 35.46
N ILE A 8 28.93 11.62 34.96
CA ILE A 8 29.13 11.83 33.52
C ILE A 8 29.21 10.49 32.78
N LEU A 9 29.94 9.52 33.35
CA LEU A 9 30.11 8.21 32.74
C LEU A 9 28.79 7.42 32.69
N VAL A 10 27.96 7.52 33.74
CA VAL A 10 26.62 6.91 33.77
C VAL A 10 25.70 7.55 32.71
N PHE A 11 25.71 8.87 32.58
CA PHE A 11 24.91 9.56 31.54
C PHE A 11 25.37 9.21 30.13
N ALA A 12 26.68 9.12 29.91
CA ALA A 12 27.23 8.71 28.61
C ALA A 12 26.84 7.27 28.26
N ALA A 13 26.87 6.35 29.22
CA ALA A 13 26.43 4.97 29.03
C ALA A 13 24.93 4.87 28.70
N LEU A 14 24.11 5.65 29.39
CA LEU A 14 22.66 5.74 29.12
C LEU A 14 22.37 6.31 27.72
N ALA A 15 23.07 7.36 27.32
CA ALA A 15 22.93 7.95 25.99
C ALA A 15 23.36 6.97 24.89
N ALA A 16 24.45 6.23 25.10
CA ALA A 16 24.91 5.20 24.17
C ALA A 16 23.90 4.05 24.04
N LEU A 17 23.32 3.60 25.15
CA LEU A 17 22.25 2.58 25.16
C LEU A 17 20.99 3.06 24.45
N ALA A 18 20.57 4.31 24.68
CA ALA A 18 19.41 4.89 24.02
C ALA A 18 19.63 5.03 22.50
N TYR A 19 20.82 5.46 22.08
CA TYR A 19 21.19 5.55 20.67
C TYR A 19 21.23 4.17 20.00
N ALA A 20 21.87 3.18 20.63
CA ALA A 20 21.90 1.82 20.13
C ALA A 20 20.50 1.19 20.04
N GLY A 21 19.67 1.42 21.06
CA GLY A 21 18.28 0.96 21.08
C GLY A 21 17.45 1.58 19.96
N TYR A 22 17.55 2.90 19.77
CA TYR A 22 16.87 3.61 18.67
C TYR A 22 17.34 3.12 17.29
N TYR A 23 18.65 2.98 17.11
CA TYR A 23 19.24 2.49 15.86
C TYR A 23 18.77 1.07 15.53
N LEU A 24 18.83 0.14 16.49
CA LEU A 24 18.37 -1.23 16.29
C LEU A 24 16.85 -1.33 16.08
N PHE A 25 16.06 -0.53 16.80
CA PHE A 25 14.60 -0.54 16.67
C PHE A 25 14.13 -0.02 15.31
N ILE A 26 14.80 1.01 14.77
CA ILE A 26 14.45 1.58 13.45
C ILE A 26 14.99 0.72 12.31
N LEU A 27 16.24 0.24 12.39
CA LEU A 27 16.75 -0.68 11.36
C LEU A 27 15.90 -1.95 11.26
N ASN A 28 15.44 -2.50 12.39
CA ASN A 28 14.58 -3.69 12.38
C ASN A 28 13.14 -3.41 11.96
N LYS A 29 12.72 -2.14 11.88
CA LYS A 29 11.41 -1.77 11.33
C LYS A 29 11.39 -1.81 9.81
N ASP A 30 12.55 -1.57 9.17
CA ASP A 30 12.75 -1.60 7.72
C ASP A 30 13.41 -2.90 7.24
N ALA A 31 14.07 -3.65 8.13
CA ALA A 31 14.45 -5.04 7.88
C ALA A 31 13.18 -5.90 7.95
N GLY A 32 12.46 -5.97 6.82
CA GLY A 32 11.43 -6.98 6.62
C GLY A 32 11.98 -8.34 7.04
N LEU A 33 11.18 -9.11 7.78
CA LEU A 33 11.55 -10.43 8.26
C LEU A 33 11.92 -11.34 7.07
N GLU A 34 13.20 -11.36 6.68
CA GLU A 34 13.75 -12.42 5.85
C GLU A 34 13.90 -13.65 6.73
N THR A 35 12.78 -14.35 6.87
CA THR A 35 12.73 -15.75 7.26
C THR A 35 13.50 -16.57 6.22
N SER A 36 14.76 -16.91 6.52
CA SER A 36 15.57 -17.80 5.67
C SER A 36 15.08 -19.27 5.68
N SER A 37 13.82 -19.51 6.03
CA SER A 37 13.14 -20.81 6.01
C SER A 37 11.65 -20.59 5.77
N GLY A 38 11.29 -20.16 4.56
CA GLY A 38 9.91 -19.85 4.21
C GLY A 38 9.04 -21.10 4.16
N SER A 39 8.14 -21.25 5.14
CA SER A 39 6.93 -22.03 4.89
C SER A 39 6.15 -21.33 3.76
N GLU A 40 5.44 -22.08 2.91
CA GLU A 40 4.65 -21.52 1.79
C GLU A 40 3.73 -20.37 2.24
N GLY A 41 3.23 -20.41 3.48
CA GLY A 41 2.40 -19.37 4.07
C GLY A 41 3.10 -18.01 4.18
N GLN A 42 4.42 -17.98 4.38
CA GLN A 42 5.17 -16.74 4.52
C GLN A 42 5.41 -16.05 3.18
N LEU A 43 5.63 -16.83 2.12
CA LEU A 43 5.70 -16.33 0.73
C LEU A 43 4.36 -15.76 0.30
N LEU A 44 3.25 -16.49 0.51
CA LEU A 44 1.90 -16.03 0.19
C LEU A 44 1.54 -14.74 0.92
N THR A 45 1.92 -14.62 2.19
CA THR A 45 1.69 -13.41 2.99
C THR A 45 2.47 -12.22 2.44
N SER A 46 3.73 -12.42 2.04
CA SER A 46 4.55 -11.36 1.46
C SER A 46 3.99 -10.87 0.12
N GLU A 47 3.54 -11.79 -0.74
CA GLU A 47 2.95 -11.44 -2.02
C GLU A 47 1.62 -10.67 -1.82
N PHE A 48 0.79 -11.12 -0.89
CA PHE A 48 -0.46 -10.44 -0.55
C PHE A 48 -0.23 -9.01 -0.06
N LEU A 49 0.73 -8.79 0.87
CA LEU A 49 1.04 -7.47 1.39
C LEU A 49 1.60 -6.54 0.31
N ASN A 50 2.42 -7.07 -0.60
CA ASN A 50 2.93 -6.30 -1.73
C ASN A 50 1.79 -5.85 -2.65
N ARG A 51 0.86 -6.76 -3.01
CA ARG A 51 -0.31 -6.42 -3.83
C ARG A 51 -1.24 -5.42 -3.15
N LEU A 52 -1.43 -5.53 -1.84
CA LEU A 52 -2.24 -4.57 -1.08
C LEU A 52 -1.64 -3.16 -1.15
N ASN A 53 -0.32 -3.06 -0.97
CA ASN A 53 0.39 -1.79 -1.03
C ASN A 53 0.35 -1.19 -2.46
N ASP A 54 0.50 -2.02 -3.49
CA ASP A 54 0.34 -1.60 -4.89
C ASP A 54 -1.05 -0.98 -5.13
N ILE A 55 -2.12 -1.63 -4.65
CA ILE A 55 -3.51 -1.16 -4.80
C ILE A 55 -3.74 0.14 -4.03
N GLU A 56 -3.21 0.27 -2.82
CA GLU A 56 -3.35 1.47 -2.00
C GLU A 56 -2.67 2.69 -2.65
N GLN A 57 -1.62 2.46 -3.43
CA GLN A 57 -0.93 3.50 -4.21
C GLN A 57 -1.67 3.90 -5.50
N VAL A 58 -2.68 3.13 -5.94
CA VAL A 58 -3.46 3.48 -7.13
C VAL A 58 -4.39 4.65 -6.81
N ALA A 59 -3.95 5.86 -7.15
CA ALA A 59 -4.78 7.06 -7.12
C ALA A 59 -5.48 7.26 -8.47
N LEU A 60 -6.81 7.14 -8.49
CA LEU A 60 -7.62 7.46 -9.68
C LEU A 60 -7.78 8.98 -9.81
N SER A 61 -7.06 9.58 -10.76
CA SER A 61 -7.24 10.99 -11.11
C SER A 61 -8.58 11.21 -11.84
N ARG A 62 -9.34 12.21 -11.39
CA ARG A 62 -10.58 12.65 -12.07
C ARG A 62 -10.39 13.83 -13.02
N THR A 63 -9.16 14.30 -13.17
CA THR A 63 -8.82 15.51 -13.94
C THR A 63 -9.35 15.49 -15.38
N VAL A 64 -9.43 14.32 -16.00
CA VAL A 64 -9.98 14.17 -17.37
C VAL A 64 -11.49 14.39 -17.38
N PHE A 65 -12.22 13.95 -16.36
CA PHE A 65 -13.67 14.10 -16.27
C PHE A 65 -14.10 15.54 -15.93
N ASP A 66 -13.18 16.32 -15.34
CA ASP A 66 -13.38 17.73 -15.01
C ASP A 66 -13.05 18.67 -16.19
N ASP A 67 -12.42 18.17 -17.26
CA ASP A 67 -12.08 18.96 -18.45
C ASP A 67 -13.34 19.43 -19.19
N ALA A 68 -13.42 20.73 -19.50
CA ALA A 68 -14.54 21.33 -20.23
C ALA A 68 -14.78 20.65 -21.59
N ARG A 69 -13.72 20.17 -22.26
CA ARG A 69 -13.80 19.44 -23.54
C ARG A 69 -14.47 18.08 -23.37
N PHE A 70 -14.19 17.40 -22.25
CA PHE A 70 -14.82 16.12 -21.92
C PHE A 70 -16.30 16.31 -21.59
N ARG A 71 -16.64 17.37 -20.85
CA ARG A 71 -18.02 17.71 -20.46
C ARG A 71 -18.86 18.28 -21.60
N SER A 72 -18.23 18.80 -22.66
CA SER A 72 -18.91 19.35 -23.83
C SER A 72 -19.32 18.29 -24.87
N LEU A 73 -18.94 17.03 -24.66
CA LEU A 73 -19.31 15.96 -25.59
C LEU A 73 -20.82 15.75 -25.56
N ILE A 74 -21.46 16.04 -26.69
CA ILE A 74 -22.88 15.77 -26.91
C ILE A 74 -23.00 14.28 -27.25
N ASP A 75 -23.87 13.59 -26.53
CA ASP A 75 -24.20 12.21 -26.85
C ASP A 75 -25.03 12.17 -28.15
N PHE A 76 -24.51 11.49 -29.18
CA PHE A 76 -25.21 11.23 -30.44
C PHE A 76 -25.78 9.81 -30.49
N SER A 77 -25.72 9.07 -29.39
CA SER A 77 -26.30 7.74 -29.31
C SER A 77 -27.82 7.81 -29.36
N SER A 78 -28.41 6.90 -30.10
CA SER A 78 -29.85 6.62 -30.02
C SER A 78 -30.08 5.55 -28.96
N ALA A 79 -31.09 5.72 -28.11
CA ALA A 79 -31.54 4.64 -27.24
C ALA A 79 -31.84 3.40 -28.11
N PRO A 80 -31.22 2.24 -27.85
CA PRO A 80 -31.52 1.03 -28.60
C PRO A 80 -32.99 0.67 -28.40
N GLN A 81 -33.66 0.20 -29.45
CA GLN A 81 -35.01 -0.33 -29.30
C GLN A 81 -34.95 -1.57 -28.41
N GLU A 82 -35.84 -1.62 -27.41
CA GLU A 82 -36.02 -2.82 -26.60
C GLU A 82 -36.48 -3.96 -27.51
N VAL A 83 -35.63 -4.97 -27.66
CA VAL A 83 -35.98 -6.24 -28.29
C VAL A 83 -36.25 -7.27 -27.20
N PRO A 84 -37.28 -8.13 -27.36
CA PRO A 84 -37.50 -9.21 -26.42
C PRO A 84 -36.26 -10.10 -26.34
N ALA A 85 -35.90 -10.50 -25.11
CA ALA A 85 -34.79 -11.40 -24.90
C ALA A 85 -35.09 -12.77 -25.51
N GLY A 86 -34.24 -13.21 -26.44
CA GLY A 86 -34.34 -14.53 -27.09
C GLY A 86 -34.52 -14.45 -28.61
N ARG A 87 -34.59 -15.62 -29.24
CA ARG A 87 -34.90 -15.75 -30.67
C ARG A 87 -36.41 -15.88 -30.84
N GLU A 88 -36.95 -15.37 -31.94
CA GLU A 88 -38.31 -15.72 -32.37
C GLU A 88 -38.41 -17.25 -32.54
N ASN A 89 -39.54 -17.81 -32.08
CA ASN A 89 -39.79 -19.24 -32.20
C ASN A 89 -40.04 -19.59 -33.68
N PRO A 90 -39.20 -20.43 -34.33
CA PRO A 90 -39.36 -20.78 -35.74
C PRO A 90 -40.47 -21.82 -36.01
N PHE A 91 -41.23 -22.23 -34.98
CA PHE A 91 -42.27 -23.26 -35.07
C PHE A 91 -43.69 -22.75 -34.74
N GLN A 92 -43.93 -21.43 -34.84
CA GLN A 92 -45.29 -20.90 -34.90
C GLN A 92 -45.87 -21.00 -36.32
#